data_AF-A0A9X2PU66-F1
#
_entry.id   AF-A0A9X2PU66-F1
#
_cell.length_a   1.000
_cell.length_b   1.000
_cell.length_c   1.000
_cell.angle_alpha   90.00
_cell.angle_beta   90.00
_cell.angle_gamma   90.00
#
_symmetry.space_group_name_H-M   'P 1'
#
loop_
_entity.id
_entity.type
_entity.pdbx_description
1 polymer ?
#
loop_
_entity_poly.entity_id
_entity_poly.type
_entity_poly.pdbx_seq_one_letter_code
_entity_poly.pdbx_strand_id
1 'polypeptide(L)'
;MLDVLYANDLERYAVKVNQPEAGTDGPGTKDLLHLNDVEPLSPRMADEYPLFDAGDLLVSLREPHLVFVLDPDTKETKWHASAPFIQQHDPDFVGDGWIGVFDNNEDFTERGTMLGGSRIVAMQPHTDSMEIRFPTSASDPFYTDVRGKFQRMPNGNMLLTKNLF
;
A
#
# COMPACT_ATOMS: atom_id res chain seq x y z
N MET A 1 12.71 -4.06 -10.17
CA MET A 1 11.41 -4.48 -9.61
C MET A 1 10.81 -5.71 -10.26
N LEU A 2 10.69 -5.81 -11.60
CA LEU A 2 10.22 -7.06 -12.22
C LEU A 2 11.10 -8.25 -11.85
N ASP A 3 12.42 -8.06 -11.85
CA ASP A 3 13.40 -9.05 -11.37
C ASP A 3 13.10 -9.55 -9.95
N VAL A 4 12.78 -8.62 -9.04
CA VAL A 4 12.38 -8.96 -7.66
C VAL A 4 11.10 -9.79 -7.67
N LEU A 5 10.09 -9.41 -8.46
CA LEU A 5 8.84 -10.19 -8.51
C LEU A 5 9.06 -11.62 -9.02
N TYR A 6 9.83 -11.79 -10.10
CA TYR A 6 10.13 -13.12 -10.65
C TYR A 6 11.00 -13.97 -9.72
N ALA A 7 11.92 -13.36 -8.98
CA ALA A 7 12.81 -14.08 -8.07
C ALA A 7 12.10 -14.53 -6.77
N ASN A 8 10.92 -14.00 -6.48
CA ASN A 8 10.17 -14.24 -5.24
C ASN A 8 8.81 -14.91 -5.47
N ASP A 9 8.59 -15.54 -6.63
CA ASP A 9 7.32 -16.19 -7.01
C ASP A 9 6.10 -15.23 -7.00
N LEU A 10 6.33 -13.95 -7.29
CA LEU A 10 5.35 -12.87 -7.31
C LEU A 10 4.95 -12.43 -8.74
N GLU A 11 5.36 -13.15 -9.78
CA GLU A 11 5.09 -12.81 -11.18
C GLU A 11 3.59 -12.74 -11.52
N ARG A 12 2.75 -13.43 -10.73
CA ARG A 12 1.28 -13.34 -10.85
C ARG A 12 0.77 -11.90 -10.74
N TYR A 13 1.46 -11.03 -10.00
CA TYR A 13 1.09 -9.64 -9.84
C TYR A 13 1.40 -8.80 -11.08
N ALA A 14 2.46 -9.14 -11.83
CA ALA A 14 2.71 -8.54 -13.14
C ALA A 14 1.67 -9.00 -14.18
N VAL A 15 1.18 -10.24 -14.07
CA VAL A 15 0.07 -10.72 -14.92
C VAL A 15 -1.23 -10.02 -14.58
N LYS A 16 -1.52 -9.77 -13.29
CA LYS A 16 -2.73 -9.07 -12.82
C LYS A 16 -2.95 -7.74 -13.55
N VAL A 17 -1.89 -6.95 -13.76
CA VAL A 17 -1.96 -5.65 -14.45
C VAL A 17 -2.24 -5.79 -15.96
N ASN A 18 -1.86 -6.92 -16.55
CA ASN A 18 -2.10 -7.21 -17.96
C ASN A 18 -3.45 -7.88 -18.22
N GLN A 19 -4.21 -8.22 -17.18
CA GLN A 19 -5.58 -8.67 -17.39
C GLN A 19 -6.43 -7.47 -17.82
N PRO A 20 -7.22 -7.60 -18.90
CA PRO A 20 -8.10 -6.52 -19.31
C PRO A 20 -9.09 -6.23 -18.18
N GLU A 21 -9.18 -4.95 -17.81
CA GLU A 21 -10.29 -4.49 -16.98
C GLU A 21 -11.58 -4.67 -17.78
N ALA A 22 -12.72 -4.79 -17.09
CA ALA A 22 -14.00 -5.02 -17.76
C ALA A 22 -14.30 -3.89 -18.76
N GLY A 23 -14.10 -4.17 -20.06
CA GLY A 23 -14.34 -3.24 -21.15
C GLY A 23 -13.11 -2.68 -21.85
N THR A 24 -11.88 -3.15 -21.58
CA THR A 24 -10.66 -2.72 -22.31
C THR A 24 -10.02 -3.84 -23.15
N ASP A 25 -9.52 -3.48 -24.34
CA ASP A 25 -8.71 -4.38 -25.18
C ASP A 25 -7.22 -4.23 -24.85
N GLY A 26 -6.81 -4.74 -23.68
CA GLY A 26 -5.41 -4.74 -23.22
C GLY A 26 -5.17 -4.00 -21.89
N PRO A 27 -3.90 -3.94 -21.43
CA PRO A 27 -3.54 -3.27 -20.17
C PRO A 27 -3.90 -1.78 -20.23
N GLY A 28 -4.52 -1.28 -19.16
CA GLY A 28 -4.93 0.13 -19.04
C GLY A 28 -3.77 1.13 -19.02
N THR A 29 -2.52 0.65 -18.87
CA THR A 29 -1.32 1.49 -18.81
C THR A 29 -0.09 0.78 -19.37
N LYS A 30 0.90 1.57 -19.82
CA LYS A 30 2.25 1.08 -20.16
C LYS A 30 3.18 1.04 -18.95
N ASP A 31 2.81 1.73 -17.87
CA ASP A 31 3.50 1.69 -16.59
C ASP A 31 2.97 0.52 -15.77
N LEU A 32 3.56 -0.66 -15.95
CA LEU A 32 3.01 -1.91 -15.44
C LEU A 32 3.07 -2.06 -13.91
N LEU A 33 3.97 -1.37 -13.23
CA LEU A 33 4.14 -1.53 -11.80
C LEU A 33 3.73 -0.28 -11.03
N HIS A 34 3.99 0.90 -11.61
CA HIS A 34 3.78 2.18 -10.97
C HIS A 34 4.30 2.17 -9.52
N LEU A 35 5.62 1.94 -9.38
CA LEU A 35 6.34 2.07 -8.12
C LEU A 35 6.16 3.49 -7.60
N ASN A 36 5.42 3.65 -6.51
CA ASN A 36 5.02 4.98 -6.02
C ASN A 36 5.59 5.32 -4.65
N ASP A 37 6.12 4.35 -3.91
CA ASP A 37 6.75 4.59 -2.61
C ASP A 37 7.74 3.47 -2.20
N VAL A 38 8.77 3.84 -1.44
CA VAL A 38 9.78 2.96 -0.84
C VAL A 38 10.20 3.58 0.50
N GLU A 39 9.96 2.89 1.60
CA GLU A 39 10.28 3.34 2.96
C GLU A 39 11.14 2.29 3.69
N PRO A 40 12.33 2.63 4.20
CA PRO A 40 13.14 1.71 4.98
C PRO A 40 12.62 1.57 6.41
N LEU A 41 12.64 0.35 6.96
CA LEU A 41 12.36 0.12 8.38
C LEU A 41 13.43 0.78 9.24
N SER A 42 13.05 1.83 9.96
CA SER A 42 13.95 2.56 10.84
C SER A 42 14.51 1.66 11.95
N PRO A 43 15.83 1.69 12.22
CA PRO A 43 16.42 0.95 13.34
C PRO A 43 15.80 1.26 14.70
N ARG A 44 15.15 2.43 14.84
CA ARG A 44 14.54 2.86 16.11
C ARG A 44 13.30 2.07 16.50
N MET A 45 12.66 1.41 15.55
CA MET A 45 11.42 0.66 15.76
C MET A 45 11.48 -0.76 15.20
N ALA A 46 12.64 -1.20 14.71
CA ALA A 46 12.79 -2.53 14.11
C ALA A 46 12.42 -3.66 15.08
N ASP A 47 12.69 -3.50 16.38
CA ASP A 47 12.33 -4.46 17.43
C ASP A 47 10.81 -4.72 17.55
N GLU A 48 9.97 -3.84 16.97
CA GLU A 48 8.51 -3.98 16.95
C GLU A 48 8.01 -4.87 15.78
N TYR A 49 8.90 -5.29 14.87
CA TYR A 49 8.55 -6.04 13.64
C TYR A 49 9.26 -7.41 13.60
N PRO A 50 8.65 -8.47 14.14
CA PRO A 50 9.31 -9.77 14.31
C PRO A 50 9.74 -10.49 13.03
N LEU A 51 9.22 -10.07 11.87
CA LEU A 51 9.52 -10.68 10.57
C LEU A 51 10.60 -9.93 9.77
N PHE A 52 11.01 -8.75 10.23
CA PHE A 52 11.83 -7.81 9.47
C PHE A 52 13.05 -7.36 10.26
N ASP A 53 14.05 -6.90 9.53
CA ASP A 53 15.27 -6.33 10.06
C ASP A 53 15.33 -4.83 9.78
N ALA A 54 16.08 -4.09 10.60
CA ALA A 54 16.33 -2.68 10.36
C ALA A 54 16.95 -2.48 8.97
N GLY A 55 16.36 -1.58 8.17
CA GLY A 55 16.77 -1.32 6.79
C GLY A 55 16.02 -2.12 5.73
N ASP A 56 15.20 -3.11 6.09
CA ASP A 56 14.28 -3.75 5.14
C ASP A 56 13.38 -2.69 4.49
N LEU A 57 13.12 -2.86 3.20
CA LEU A 57 12.40 -1.88 2.39
C LEU A 57 10.93 -2.28 2.26
N LEU A 58 10.03 -1.41 2.74
CA LEU A 58 8.60 -1.44 2.44
C LEU A 58 8.37 -0.75 1.10
N VAL A 59 7.77 -1.46 0.15
CA VAL A 59 7.63 -1.01 -1.23
C VAL A 59 6.17 -1.09 -1.66
N SER A 60 5.71 -0.05 -2.37
CA SER A 60 4.37 -0.02 -2.98
C SER A 60 4.42 0.04 -4.50
N LEU A 61 3.69 -0.87 -5.14
CA LEU A 61 3.40 -0.91 -6.57
C LEU A 61 1.89 -0.69 -6.75
N ARG A 62 1.49 0.43 -7.33
CA ARG A 62 0.08 0.86 -7.42
C ARG A 62 -0.73 -0.03 -8.35
N GLU A 63 -0.26 -0.27 -9.59
CA GLU A 63 -1.03 -1.02 -10.59
C GLU A 63 -1.39 -2.44 -10.14
N PRO A 64 -0.45 -3.26 -9.64
CA PRO A 64 -0.82 -4.60 -9.16
C PRO A 64 -1.57 -4.57 -7.82
N HIS A 65 -1.75 -3.39 -7.24
CA HIS A 65 -2.18 -3.16 -5.86
C HIS A 65 -1.35 -4.01 -4.91
N LEU A 66 -0.02 -3.85 -4.91
CA LEU A 66 0.90 -4.70 -4.15
C LEU A 66 1.76 -3.86 -3.22
N VAL A 67 1.76 -4.22 -1.94
CA VAL A 67 2.72 -3.75 -0.94
C VAL A 67 3.52 -4.94 -0.46
N PHE A 68 4.82 -4.79 -0.28
CA PHE A 68 5.67 -5.88 0.21
C PHE A 68 6.91 -5.34 0.92
N VAL A 69 7.50 -6.15 1.78
CA VAL A 69 8.75 -5.86 2.48
C VAL A 69 9.84 -6.76 1.90
N LEU A 70 10.96 -6.19 1.49
CA LEU A 70 12.11 -6.93 1.00
C LEU A 70 13.40 -6.59 1.74
N ASP A 71 14.31 -7.55 1.79
CA ASP A 71 15.70 -7.33 2.16
C ASP A 71 16.44 -6.67 0.97
N PRO A 72 17.03 -5.47 1.13
CA PRO A 72 17.66 -4.76 0.02
C PRO A 72 18.93 -5.43 -0.51
N ASP A 73 19.62 -6.23 0.31
CA ASP A 73 20.89 -6.87 -0.04
C ASP A 73 20.65 -8.19 -0.79
N THR A 74 19.72 -9.01 -0.29
CA THR A 74 19.41 -10.32 -0.89
C THR A 74 18.32 -10.25 -1.95
N LYS A 75 17.51 -9.17 -1.94
CA LYS A 75 16.26 -9.02 -2.72
C LYS A 75 15.18 -10.04 -2.38
N GLU A 76 15.28 -10.71 -1.24
CA GLU A 76 14.27 -11.63 -0.74
C GLU A 76 13.06 -10.84 -0.22
N THR A 77 11.86 -11.20 -0.66
CA THR A 77 10.61 -10.64 -0.15
C THR A 77 10.20 -11.39 1.11
N LYS A 78 10.22 -10.70 2.25
CA LYS A 78 9.90 -11.24 3.58
C LYS A 78 8.40 -11.29 3.86
N TRP A 79 7.62 -10.40 3.24
CA TRP A 79 6.16 -10.34 3.37
C TRP A 79 5.53 -9.56 2.22
N HIS A 80 4.28 -9.87 1.85
CA HIS A 80 3.53 -9.09 0.87
C HIS A 80 2.02 -9.14 1.09
N ALA A 81 1.30 -8.10 0.64
CA ALA A 81 -0.15 -8.03 0.60
C ALA A 81 -0.63 -7.33 -0.66
N SER A 82 -1.77 -7.79 -1.20
CA SER A 82 -2.38 -7.19 -2.39
C SER A 82 -3.87 -6.89 -2.27
N ALA A 83 -4.36 -6.87 -1.03
CA ALA A 83 -5.74 -6.68 -0.62
C ALA A 83 -5.75 -6.29 0.86
N PRO A 84 -6.76 -5.55 1.35
CA PRO A 84 -7.99 -5.15 0.66
C PRO A 84 -7.93 -3.81 -0.09
N PHE A 85 -6.74 -3.22 -0.26
CA PHE A 85 -6.57 -1.90 -0.88
C PHE A 85 -6.57 -1.95 -2.42
N ILE A 86 -6.90 -0.82 -3.04
CA ILE A 86 -6.98 -0.59 -4.48
C ILE A 86 -6.17 0.66 -4.80
N GLN A 87 -5.17 0.49 -5.66
CA GLN A 87 -4.27 1.55 -6.13
C GLN A 87 -3.64 2.40 -5.02
N GLN A 88 -3.23 1.73 -3.95
CA GLN A 88 -2.68 2.32 -2.76
C GLN A 88 -1.43 3.17 -2.99
N HIS A 89 -1.19 4.08 -2.05
CA HIS A 89 0.00 4.90 -1.92
C HIS A 89 0.57 4.81 -0.50
N ASP A 90 1.78 5.34 -0.34
CA ASP A 90 2.34 5.76 0.96
C ASP A 90 2.19 4.71 2.07
N PRO A 91 2.67 3.46 1.90
CA PRO A 91 2.71 2.53 3.00
C PRO A 91 3.82 2.95 3.99
N ASP A 92 3.50 2.98 5.28
CA ASP A 92 4.43 3.35 6.34
C ASP A 92 4.51 2.28 7.42
N PHE A 93 5.70 2.11 7.99
CA PHE A 93 5.85 1.47 9.29
C PHE A 93 5.30 2.42 10.38
N VAL A 94 4.21 2.04 11.03
CA VAL A 94 3.48 2.92 11.97
C VAL A 94 3.62 2.52 13.44
N GLY A 95 4.44 1.52 13.74
CA GLY A 95 4.72 0.99 15.08
C GLY A 95 3.80 -0.14 15.51
N ASP A 96 4.17 -0.80 16.61
CA ASP A 96 3.51 -1.99 17.18
C ASP A 96 3.31 -3.10 16.13
N GLY A 97 4.30 -3.28 15.25
CA GLY A 97 4.29 -4.26 14.16
C GLY A 97 3.28 -3.95 13.03
N TRP A 98 2.61 -2.80 13.05
CA TRP A 98 1.66 -2.41 12.02
C TRP A 98 2.34 -1.71 10.85
N ILE A 99 1.87 -2.02 9.66
CA ILE A 99 2.07 -1.24 8.44
C ILE A 99 0.74 -0.56 8.13
N GLY A 100 0.76 0.77 7.99
CA GLY A 100 -0.39 1.52 7.49
C GLY A 100 -0.24 1.73 6.00
N VAL A 101 -1.34 1.68 5.26
CA VAL A 101 -1.38 1.82 3.80
C VAL A 101 -2.44 2.86 3.46
N PHE A 102 -2.06 3.92 2.75
CA PHE A 102 -3.02 4.86 2.19
C PHE A 102 -3.72 4.21 1.01
N ASP A 103 -4.97 3.82 1.21
CA ASP A 103 -5.77 3.17 0.20
C ASP A 103 -6.63 4.20 -0.52
N ASN A 104 -6.26 4.52 -1.77
CA ASN A 104 -7.06 5.40 -2.62
C ASN A 104 -8.48 4.88 -2.77
N ASN A 105 -8.64 3.54 -2.77
CA ASN A 105 -9.92 2.86 -2.91
C ASN A 105 -10.65 3.35 -4.17
N GLU A 106 -9.89 3.50 -5.27
CA GLU A 106 -10.40 4.05 -6.53
C GLU A 106 -11.62 3.24 -6.97
N ASP A 107 -12.67 3.95 -7.34
CA ASP A 107 -13.89 3.39 -7.88
C ASP A 107 -14.33 4.16 -9.13
N PHE A 108 -15.41 3.71 -9.76
CA PHE A 108 -15.93 4.33 -11.00
C PHE A 108 -16.63 5.68 -10.79
N THR A 109 -16.45 6.33 -9.62
CA THR A 109 -17.10 7.59 -9.28
C THR A 109 -16.07 8.68 -8.93
N GLU A 110 -16.34 9.91 -9.35
CA GLU A 110 -15.45 11.06 -9.08
C GLU A 110 -15.25 11.37 -7.59
N ARG A 111 -16.08 10.82 -6.71
CA ARG A 111 -16.09 11.13 -5.27
C ARG A 111 -15.90 9.92 -4.37
N GLY A 112 -15.56 8.76 -4.92
CA GLY A 112 -15.38 7.52 -4.14
C GLY A 112 -16.69 7.04 -3.49
N THR A 113 -17.85 7.42 -4.03
CA THR A 113 -19.14 7.16 -3.39
C THR A 113 -19.62 5.71 -3.52
N MET A 114 -19.02 4.92 -4.41
CA MET A 114 -19.38 3.51 -4.57
C MET A 114 -18.70 2.65 -3.50
N LEU A 115 -17.41 2.87 -3.24
CA LEU A 115 -16.62 2.10 -2.27
C LEU A 115 -16.39 2.81 -0.93
N GLY A 116 -16.84 4.05 -0.78
CA GLY A 116 -16.84 4.79 0.49
C GLY A 116 -15.62 5.69 0.73
N GLY A 117 -14.93 6.11 -0.33
CA GLY A 117 -13.81 7.04 -0.28
C GLY A 117 -12.48 6.37 0.08
N SER A 118 -11.44 7.19 0.23
CA SER A 118 -10.10 6.71 0.55
C SER A 118 -10.00 6.29 2.01
N ARG A 119 -9.17 5.29 2.28
CA ARG A 119 -9.05 4.63 3.59
C ARG A 119 -7.60 4.64 4.07
N ILE A 120 -7.41 4.47 5.38
CA ILE A 120 -6.13 4.00 5.93
C ILE A 120 -6.35 2.57 6.37
N VAL A 121 -5.78 1.63 5.63
CA VAL A 121 -5.80 0.21 5.95
C VAL A 121 -4.52 -0.12 6.73
N ALA A 122 -4.64 -0.74 7.89
CA ALA A 122 -3.50 -1.18 8.69
C ALA A 122 -3.43 -2.70 8.71
N MET A 123 -2.23 -3.25 8.56
CA MET A 123 -1.96 -4.69 8.54
C MET A 123 -0.80 -5.03 9.46
N GLN A 124 -0.87 -6.17 10.15
CA GLN A 124 0.22 -6.73 10.97
C GLN A 124 0.74 -8.02 10.32
N PRO A 125 1.94 -7.98 9.70
CA PRO A 125 2.51 -9.13 9.00
C PRO A 125 2.67 -10.41 9.84
N HIS A 126 2.96 -10.27 11.13
CA HIS A 126 3.27 -11.41 12.01
C HIS A 126 2.03 -12.11 12.59
N THR A 127 0.83 -11.53 12.44
CA THR A 127 -0.44 -12.09 12.97
C THR A 127 -1.52 -12.21 11.91
N ASP A 128 -1.28 -11.76 10.69
CA ASP A 128 -2.28 -11.56 9.64
C ASP A 128 -3.47 -10.67 10.06
N SER A 129 -3.28 -9.83 11.10
CA SER A 129 -4.34 -8.92 11.55
C SER A 129 -4.49 -7.75 10.59
N MET A 130 -5.73 -7.28 10.41
CA MET A 130 -6.06 -6.14 9.56
C MET A 130 -7.17 -5.30 10.18
N GLU A 131 -7.05 -3.98 10.05
CA GLU A 131 -8.09 -3.03 10.45
C GLU A 131 -8.15 -1.81 9.53
N ILE A 132 -9.32 -1.16 9.47
CA ILE A 132 -9.49 0.15 8.82
C ILE A 132 -9.38 1.22 9.91
N ARG A 133 -8.33 2.05 9.86
CA ARG A 133 -8.08 3.15 10.82
C ARG A 133 -8.73 4.46 10.41
N PHE A 134 -9.07 4.60 9.13
CA PHE A 134 -9.82 5.72 8.58
C PHE A 134 -10.65 5.21 7.39
N PRO A 135 -11.90 5.66 7.20
CA PRO A 135 -12.62 6.63 8.03
C PRO A 135 -13.07 6.04 9.39
N THR A 136 -13.34 6.93 10.35
CA THR A 136 -14.03 6.61 11.61
C THR A 136 -15.47 7.13 11.57
N SER A 137 -16.28 6.81 12.57
CA SER A 137 -17.65 7.34 12.70
C SER A 137 -17.74 8.87 12.81
N ALA A 138 -16.64 9.54 13.16
CA ALA A 138 -16.55 11.00 13.29
C ALA A 138 -15.83 11.66 12.10
N SER A 139 -15.42 10.90 11.09
CA SER A 139 -14.65 11.42 9.95
C SER A 139 -15.56 12.10 8.92
N ASP A 140 -15.11 13.24 8.41
CA ASP A 140 -15.69 13.83 7.19
C ASP A 140 -15.37 12.97 5.97
N PRO A 141 -16.20 13.03 4.90
CA PRO A 141 -15.89 12.38 3.62
C PRO A 141 -14.53 12.83 3.07
N PHE A 142 -13.71 11.86 2.66
CA PHE A 142 -12.38 12.10 2.14
C PHE A 142 -12.09 11.14 1.00
N TYR A 143 -11.65 11.68 -0.13
CA TYR A 143 -11.37 10.91 -1.33
C TYR A 143 -10.29 11.59 -2.17
N THR A 144 -9.40 10.77 -2.70
CA THR A 144 -8.45 11.07 -3.77
C THR A 144 -8.21 9.77 -4.53
N ASP A 145 -8.48 9.77 -5.83
CA ASP A 145 -8.27 8.63 -6.73
C ASP A 145 -6.77 8.39 -7.00
N VAL A 146 -5.97 9.47 -6.98
CA VAL A 146 -4.52 9.42 -7.16
C VAL A 146 -3.76 10.03 -6.00
N ARG A 147 -2.50 9.58 -5.82
CA ARG A 147 -1.58 10.08 -4.78
C ARG A 147 -2.20 9.97 -3.39
N GLY A 148 -1.94 10.94 -2.53
CA GLY A 148 -2.30 10.89 -1.13
C GLY A 148 -1.13 10.41 -0.29
N LYS A 149 -1.04 10.98 0.90
CA LYS A 149 -0.08 10.60 1.92
C LYS A 149 -0.75 10.68 3.28
N PHE A 150 -0.32 9.84 4.21
CA PHE A 150 -0.65 9.98 5.61
C PHE A 150 0.60 10.09 6.47
N GLN A 151 0.47 10.65 7.65
CA GLN A 151 1.57 10.72 8.60
C GLN A 151 1.02 10.52 10.01
N ARG A 152 1.57 9.55 10.74
CA ARG A 152 1.31 9.41 12.17
C ARG A 152 2.00 10.52 12.94
N MET A 153 1.26 11.20 13.81
CA MET A 153 1.74 12.32 14.61
C MET A 153 2.05 11.85 16.05
N PRO A 154 2.95 12.53 16.79
CA PRO A 154 3.32 12.13 18.16
C PRO A 154 2.15 12.09 19.17
N ASN A 155 1.05 12.78 18.87
CA ASN A 155 -0.16 12.80 19.71
C ASN A 155 -1.13 11.64 19.40
N GLY A 156 -0.76 10.71 18.51
CA GLY A 156 -1.59 9.58 18.10
C GLY A 156 -2.57 9.88 16.97
N ASN A 157 -2.68 11.13 16.52
CA ASN A 157 -3.50 11.49 15.37
C ASN A 157 -2.78 11.18 14.05
N MET A 158 -3.53 11.18 12.95
CA MET A 158 -3.00 11.08 11.59
C MET A 158 -3.26 12.38 10.84
N LEU A 159 -2.24 12.89 10.13
CA LEU A 159 -2.41 13.89 9.10
C LEU A 159 -2.65 13.16 7.78
N LEU A 160 -3.75 13.47 7.08
CA LEU A 160 -4.03 12.94 5.74
C LEU A 160 -3.98 14.08 4.73
N THR A 161 -3.30 13.85 3.62
CA THR A 161 -3.26 14.79 2.49
C THR A 161 -3.93 14.17 1.29
N LYS A 162 -4.73 14.99 0.58
CA LYS A 162 -5.28 14.63 -0.71
C LYS A 162 -4.76 15.58 -1.77
N ASN A 163 -4.71 15.10 -3.01
CA ASN A 163 -4.52 16.00 -4.13
C ASN A 163 -5.88 16.62 -4.51
N LEU A 164 -5.87 17.84 -5.03
CA LEU A 164 -7.08 18.55 -5.50
C LEU A 164 -7.05 18.85 -7.01
N PHE A 165 -5.99 18.44 -7.72
CA PHE A 165 -5.77 18.75 -9.13
C PHE A 165 -5.10 17.62 -9.89
#